data_AF-A0A4U3AQ23-F1
#
_entry.id   AF-A0A4U3AQ23-F1
#
_cell.length_a   1.000
_cell.length_b   1.000
_cell.length_c   1.000
_cell.angle_alpha   90.00
_cell.angle_beta   90.00
_cell.angle_gamma   90.00
#
_symmetry.space_group_name_H-M   'P 1'
#
loop_
_entity.id
_entity.type
_entity.pdbx_description
1 polymer ?
#
loop_
_entity_poly.entity_id
_entity_poly.type
_entity_poly.pdbx_seq_one_letter_code
_entity_poly.pdbx_strand_id
1 'polypeptide(L)'
;FGMSLGGMIAQIAAVKHPERILTLTLLATSVIGSDDNTRDLPPMDERILTHHANGTHLDWTNENVVAEYLVSGSRLLCGSKRTFDETMVYTQIKQEIKRANNLLSMFNHALLQGDDAYEGVLHSIQAPTLV
;
A
#
# COMPACT_ATOMS: atom_id res chain seq x y z
N PHE A 1 7.34 -10.87 0.93
CA PHE A 1 7.41 -9.52 1.51
C PHE A 1 6.11 -8.79 1.22
N GLY A 2 5.51 -8.14 2.21
CA GLY A 2 4.32 -7.32 2.05
C GLY A 2 4.41 -6.10 2.97
N MET A 3 4.03 -4.93 2.45
CA MET A 3 4.05 -3.66 3.18
C MET A 3 2.66 -3.03 3.15
N SER A 4 2.24 -2.37 4.23
CA SER A 4 0.93 -1.70 4.32
C SER A 4 -0.20 -2.66 3.94
N LEU A 5 -1.16 -2.28 3.10
CA LEU A 5 -2.21 -3.17 2.61
C LEU A 5 -1.65 -4.44 1.93
N GLY A 6 -0.50 -4.34 1.25
CA GLY A 6 0.20 -5.50 0.70
C GLY A 6 0.63 -6.53 1.75
N GLY A 7 0.87 -6.10 2.99
CA GLY A 7 1.12 -6.99 4.13
C GLY A 7 -0.12 -7.77 4.55
N MET A 8 -1.30 -7.15 4.54
CA MET A 8 -2.57 -7.83 4.82
C MET A 8 -2.89 -8.85 3.72
N ILE A 9 -2.71 -8.47 2.45
CA ILE A 9 -2.91 -9.38 1.31
C ILE A 9 -1.94 -10.57 1.40
N ALA A 10 -0.69 -10.33 1.79
CA ALA A 10 0.28 -11.40 1.99
C ALA A 10 -0.10 -12.34 3.14
N GLN A 11 -0.73 -11.83 4.21
CA GLN A 11 -1.33 -12.65 5.27
C GLN A 11 -2.45 -13.54 4.72
N ILE A 12 -3.37 -13.02 3.88
CA ILE A 12 -4.40 -13.85 3.20
C ILE A 12 -3.76 -14.98 2.41
N ALA A 13 -2.75 -14.63 1.59
CA ALA A 13 -2.09 -15.62 0.73
C ALA A 13 -1.44 -16.74 1.56
N ALA A 14 -0.82 -16.40 2.69
CA ALA A 14 -0.19 -17.36 3.60
C ALA A 14 -1.19 -18.28 4.31
N VAL A 15 -2.40 -17.79 4.60
CA VAL A 15 -3.48 -18.60 5.17
C VAL A 15 -4.12 -19.49 4.09
N LYS A 16 -4.41 -18.93 2.92
CA LYS A 16 -5.18 -19.62 1.87
C LYS A 16 -4.35 -20.64 1.09
N HIS A 17 -3.06 -20.39 0.92
CA HIS A 17 -2.15 -21.20 0.12
C HIS A 17 -0.81 -21.40 0.85
N PRO A 18 -0.81 -22.01 2.06
CA PRO A 18 0.39 -22.15 2.88
C PRO A 18 1.50 -22.93 2.16
N GLU A 19 1.14 -23.86 1.27
CA GLU A 19 2.08 -24.66 0.48
C GLU A 19 2.88 -23.84 -0.54
N ARG A 20 2.46 -22.60 -0.82
CA ARG A 20 3.09 -21.70 -1.79
C ARG A 20 3.94 -20.62 -1.14
N ILE A 21 3.93 -20.51 0.19
CA ILE A 21 4.63 -19.46 0.92
C ILE A 21 5.81 -20.07 1.70
N LEU A 22 7.02 -19.78 1.23
CA LEU A 22 8.25 -20.23 1.90
C LEU A 22 8.54 -19.43 3.17
N THR A 23 8.44 -18.10 3.08
CA THR A 23 8.61 -17.16 4.20
C THR A 23 7.68 -15.96 4.02
N LEU A 24 7.34 -15.31 5.13
CA LEU A 24 6.59 -14.08 5.14
C LEU A 24 7.44 -12.98 5.79
N THR A 25 7.45 -11.79 5.17
CA THR A 25 8.10 -10.60 5.75
C THR A 25 7.09 -9.48 5.67
N LEU A 26 6.75 -8.91 6.81
CA LEU A 26 5.74 -7.88 6.98
C LEU A 26 6.41 -6.59 7.42
N LEU A 27 6.03 -5.46 6.82
CA LEU A 27 6.59 -4.15 7.17
C LEU A 27 5.49 -3.10 7.16
N ALA A 28 5.41 -2.28 8.21
CA ALA A 28 4.47 -1.15 8.30
C ALA A 28 3.04 -1.54 7.85
N THR A 29 2.56 -2.67 8.33
CA THR A 29 1.26 -3.26 8.04
C THR A 29 0.57 -3.58 9.36
N SER A 30 -0.74 -3.74 9.33
CA SER A 30 -1.50 -4.28 10.46
C SER A 30 -1.97 -5.69 10.17
N VAL A 31 -2.56 -6.30 11.20
CA VAL A 31 -3.22 -7.59 11.11
C VAL A 31 -4.35 -7.51 10.09
N ILE A 32 -4.52 -8.55 9.29
CA ILE A 32 -5.72 -8.70 8.48
C ILE A 32 -6.99 -8.69 9.33
N GLY A 33 -8.05 -8.02 8.87
CA GLY A 33 -9.37 -8.08 9.48
C GLY A 33 -10.19 -6.84 9.18
N SER A 34 -11.49 -6.97 9.37
CA SER A 34 -12.52 -5.97 9.07
C SER A 34 -12.19 -4.57 9.60
N ASP A 35 -12.69 -3.53 8.94
CA ASP A 35 -12.69 -2.16 9.47
C ASP A 35 -13.56 -2.03 10.72
N ASP A 36 -14.61 -2.85 10.85
CA ASP A 36 -15.38 -3.02 12.09
C ASP A 36 -14.66 -4.01 13.00
N ASN A 37 -13.75 -3.50 13.84
CA ASN A 37 -12.92 -4.31 14.71
C ASN A 37 -12.67 -3.62 16.05
N THR A 38 -12.22 -4.40 17.04
CA THR A 38 -11.91 -3.91 18.40
C THR A 38 -10.43 -3.58 18.61
N ARG A 39 -9.65 -3.37 17.55
CA ARG A 39 -8.19 -3.19 17.63
C ARG A 39 -7.79 -1.78 18.08
N ASP A 40 -8.74 -0.84 18.11
CA ASP A 40 -8.56 0.55 18.53
C ASP A 40 -7.35 1.23 17.86
N LEU A 41 -7.13 0.91 16.58
CA LEU A 41 -6.08 1.54 15.79
C LEU A 41 -6.55 2.92 15.32
N PRO A 42 -5.66 3.93 15.32
CA PRO A 42 -6.01 5.22 14.75
C PRO A 42 -6.39 5.06 13.27
N PRO A 43 -7.37 5.85 12.78
CA PRO A 43 -7.73 5.82 11.37
C PRO A 43 -6.58 6.33 10.50
N MET A 44 -6.70 6.10 9.20
CA MET A 44 -5.82 6.73 8.23
C MET A 44 -5.91 8.26 8.36
N ASP A 45 -4.75 8.92 8.29
CA ASP A 45 -4.68 10.38 8.32
C ASP A 45 -5.47 10.99 7.15
N GLU A 46 -6.40 11.91 7.45
CA GLU A 46 -7.29 12.55 6.47
C GLU A 46 -6.54 13.22 5.31
N ARG A 47 -5.29 13.64 5.54
CA ARG A 47 -4.46 14.22 4.48
C ARG A 47 -4.16 13.20 3.38
N ILE A 48 -3.98 11.93 3.73
CA ILE A 48 -3.78 10.83 2.77
C ILE A 48 -5.06 10.61 1.96
N LEU A 49 -6.20 10.55 2.65
CA LEU A 49 -7.52 10.37 2.01
C LEU A 49 -7.80 11.52 1.03
N THR A 50 -7.59 12.76 1.47
CA THR A 50 -7.75 13.97 0.65
C THR A 50 -6.83 13.95 -0.57
N HIS A 51 -5.57 13.55 -0.38
CA HIS A 51 -4.62 13.45 -1.48
C HIS A 51 -5.07 12.43 -2.53
N HIS A 52 -5.57 11.26 -2.12
CA HIS A 52 -6.09 10.27 -3.07
C HIS A 52 -7.39 10.69 -3.75
N ALA A 53 -8.30 11.36 -3.03
CA ALA A 53 -9.50 11.94 -3.62
C ALA A 53 -9.17 12.93 -4.76
N ASN A 54 -8.13 13.76 -4.60
CA ASN A 54 -7.70 14.68 -5.66
C ASN A 54 -7.23 13.96 -6.94
N GLY A 55 -6.78 12.70 -6.83
CA GLY A 55 -6.36 11.89 -7.98
C GLY A 55 -7.49 11.57 -8.96
N THR A 56 -8.76 11.65 -8.54
CA THR A 56 -9.91 11.37 -9.42
C THR A 56 -10.15 12.45 -10.47
N HIS A 57 -9.61 13.66 -10.25
CA HIS A 57 -9.76 14.80 -11.14
C HIS A 57 -8.51 15.06 -12.00
N LEU A 58 -7.51 14.19 -11.91
CA LEU A 58 -6.23 14.34 -12.57
C LEU A 58 -6.32 13.94 -14.06
N ASP A 59 -5.66 14.68 -14.94
CA ASP A 59 -5.39 14.21 -16.30
C ASP A 59 -4.25 13.19 -16.28
N TRP A 60 -4.61 11.90 -16.20
CA TRP A 60 -3.67 10.79 -16.17
C TRP A 60 -2.90 10.57 -17.48
N THR A 61 -3.26 11.29 -18.55
CA THR A 61 -2.51 11.26 -19.81
C THR A 61 -1.35 12.26 -19.83
N ASN A 62 -1.37 13.24 -18.93
CA ASN A 62 -0.31 14.24 -18.80
C ASN A 62 0.74 13.79 -17.78
N GLU A 63 1.87 13.29 -18.26
CA GLU A 63 2.94 12.75 -17.41
C GLU A 63 3.47 13.75 -16.37
N ASN A 64 3.46 15.06 -16.66
CA ASN A 64 3.99 16.05 -15.73
C ASN A 64 3.03 16.25 -14.56
N VAL A 65 1.73 16.36 -14.86
CA VAL A 65 0.67 16.45 -13.84
C VAL A 65 0.65 15.19 -12.98
N VAL A 66 0.80 14.00 -13.59
CA VAL A 66 0.91 12.72 -12.88
C VAL A 66 2.16 12.65 -12.02
N ALA A 67 3.31 13.10 -12.53
CA ALA A 67 4.54 13.09 -11.75
C ALA A 67 4.45 14.00 -10.52
N GLU A 68 3.91 15.21 -10.68
CA GLU A 68 3.67 16.15 -9.57
C GLU A 68 2.74 15.56 -8.51
N TYR A 69 1.65 14.90 -8.94
CA TYR A 69 0.74 14.18 -8.05
C TYR A 69 1.49 13.13 -7.23
N LEU A 70 2.23 12.23 -7.88
CA LEU A 70 2.96 11.15 -7.20
C LEU A 70 4.09 11.66 -6.29
N VAL A 71 4.76 12.76 -6.67
CA VAL A 71 5.78 13.42 -5.84
C VAL A 71 5.13 14.00 -4.59
N SER A 72 3.98 14.66 -4.73
CA SER A 72 3.26 15.21 -3.58
C SER A 72 2.79 14.13 -2.61
N GLY A 73 2.34 12.98 -3.10
CA GLY A 73 2.01 11.81 -2.27
C GLY A 73 3.24 11.26 -1.55
N SER A 74 4.38 11.15 -2.25
CA SER A 74 5.64 10.71 -1.64
C SER A 74 6.13 11.67 -0.56
N ARG A 75 5.97 12.98 -0.77
CA ARG A 75 6.28 14.02 0.23
C ARG A 75 5.40 13.89 1.46
N LEU A 76 4.11 13.64 1.26
CA LEU A 76 3.14 13.48 2.34
C LEU A 76 3.45 12.24 3.20
N LEU A 77 3.97 11.17 2.59
CA LEU A 77 4.41 9.96 3.28
C LEU A 77 5.81 10.07 3.89
N CYS A 78 6.55 11.14 3.59
CA CYS A 78 7.88 11.37 4.16
C CYS A 78 7.73 11.80 5.63
N GLY A 79 8.12 10.92 6.55
CA GLY A 79 8.06 11.21 7.97
C GLY A 79 8.84 12.47 8.35
N SER A 80 8.32 13.24 9.30
CA SER A 80 8.83 14.57 9.69
C SER A 80 10.29 14.61 10.16
N LYS A 81 10.88 13.46 10.49
CA LYS A 81 12.29 13.31 10.88
C LYS A 81 13.24 13.04 9.71
N ARG A 82 12.74 13.04 8.47
CA ARG A 82 13.52 12.79 7.24
C ARG A 82 13.45 14.01 6.34
N THR A 83 14.54 14.26 5.61
CA THR A 83 14.55 15.24 4.51
C THR A 83 13.94 14.60 3.28
N PHE A 84 12.98 15.28 2.66
CA PHE A 84 12.40 14.85 1.39
C PHE A 84 13.29 15.31 0.23
N ASP A 85 13.97 14.38 -0.44
CA ASP A 85 14.73 14.66 -1.65
C ASP A 85 13.80 14.61 -2.87
N GLU A 86 13.27 15.78 -3.22
CA GLU A 86 12.32 15.92 -4.31
C GLU A 86 12.91 15.58 -5.68
N THR A 87 14.19 15.89 -5.92
CA THR A 87 14.83 15.61 -7.21
C THR A 87 15.00 14.12 -7.42
N MET A 88 15.42 13.40 -6.38
CA MET A 88 15.54 11.94 -6.42
C MET A 88 14.17 11.28 -6.62
N VAL A 89 13.16 11.69 -5.86
CA VAL A 89 11.80 11.13 -5.96
C VAL A 89 11.15 11.43 -7.31
N TYR A 90 11.27 12.65 -7.82
CA TYR A 90 10.77 13.01 -9.16
C TYR A 90 11.43 12.16 -10.25
N THR A 91 12.75 11.95 -10.15
CA THR A 91 13.51 11.11 -11.10
C THR A 91 13.00 9.68 -11.09
N GLN A 92 12.80 9.10 -9.89
CA GLN A 92 12.26 7.75 -9.71
C GLN A 92 10.85 7.63 -10.32
N ILE A 93 9.96 8.58 -10.03
CA ILE A 93 8.58 8.58 -10.55
C ILE A 93 8.55 8.67 -12.08
N LYS A 94 9.40 9.50 -12.71
CA LYS A 94 9.47 9.56 -14.18
C LYS A 94 9.93 8.22 -14.78
N GLN A 95 10.77 7.46 -14.08
CA GLN A 95 11.13 6.11 -14.51
C GLN A 95 9.97 5.13 -14.36
N GLU A 96 9.19 5.24 -13.28
CA GLU A 96 7.98 4.41 -13.06
C GLU A 96 6.93 4.64 -14.14
N ILE A 97 6.62 5.91 -14.46
CA ILE A 97 5.68 6.30 -15.52
C ILE A 97 6.09 5.68 -16.85
N LYS A 98 7.37 5.79 -17.23
CA LYS A 98 7.89 5.25 -18.50
C LYS A 98 7.94 3.73 -18.55
N ARG A 99 8.14 3.07 -17.40
CA ARG A 99 8.27 1.60 -17.32
C ARG A 99 6.92 0.90 -17.24
N ALA A 100 5.90 1.55 -16.69
CA ALA A 100 4.60 0.94 -16.46
C ALA A 100 3.85 0.72 -17.78
N ASN A 101 3.38 -0.51 -18.04
CA ASN A 101 2.46 -0.79 -19.13
C ASN A 101 1.09 -0.14 -18.91
N ASN A 102 0.66 -0.06 -17.65
CA ASN A 102 -0.53 0.67 -17.21
C ASN A 102 -0.27 1.20 -15.80
N LEU A 103 0.05 2.49 -15.70
CA LEU A 103 0.42 3.15 -14.46
C LEU A 103 -0.68 3.07 -13.39
N LEU A 104 -1.96 3.18 -13.80
CA LEU A 104 -3.11 3.16 -12.90
C LEU A 104 -3.28 1.83 -12.16
N SER A 105 -2.68 0.74 -12.66
CA SER A 105 -2.73 -0.55 -11.98
C SER A 105 -2.09 -0.53 -10.58
N MET A 106 -1.29 0.51 -10.26
CA MET A 106 -0.77 0.70 -8.91
C MET A 106 -1.87 0.80 -7.85
N PHE A 107 -3.08 1.25 -8.20
CA PHE A 107 -4.19 1.43 -7.26
C PHE A 107 -5.11 0.21 -7.12
N ASN A 108 -4.96 -0.81 -7.98
CA ASN A 108 -5.89 -1.95 -8.01
C ASN A 108 -6.02 -2.67 -6.66
N HIS A 109 -4.93 -2.75 -5.89
CA HIS A 109 -4.93 -3.43 -4.61
C HIS A 109 -5.84 -2.76 -3.57
N ALA A 110 -6.11 -1.47 -3.70
CA ALA A 110 -7.06 -0.74 -2.84
C ALA A 110 -8.54 -1.06 -3.14
N LEU A 111 -8.82 -1.76 -4.25
CA LEU A 111 -10.17 -2.18 -4.63
C LEU A 111 -10.53 -3.58 -4.11
N LEU A 112 -9.59 -4.27 -3.46
CA LEU A 112 -9.82 -5.62 -2.91
C LEU A 112 -10.78 -5.56 -1.72
N GLN A 113 -11.61 -6.60 -1.60
CA GLN A 113 -12.61 -6.79 -0.55
C GLN A 113 -12.60 -8.23 -0.06
N GLY A 114 -13.28 -8.52 1.05
CA GLY A 114 -13.48 -9.88 1.57
C GLY A 114 -12.39 -10.35 2.54
N ASP A 115 -11.70 -9.41 3.17
CA ASP A 115 -10.70 -9.64 4.22
C ASP A 115 -11.34 -9.97 5.59
N ASP A 116 -12.61 -9.59 5.78
CA ASP A 116 -13.47 -9.94 6.92
C ASP A 116 -13.51 -11.46 7.19
N ALA A 117 -13.60 -12.28 6.13
CA ALA A 117 -13.61 -13.74 6.23
C ALA A 117 -12.32 -14.33 6.84
N TYR A 118 -11.25 -13.54 6.96
CA TYR A 118 -9.96 -13.95 7.48
C TYR A 118 -9.62 -13.27 8.82
N GLU A 119 -10.59 -12.63 9.47
CA GLU A 119 -10.35 -12.07 10.80
C GLU A 119 -10.03 -13.16 11.83
N GLY A 120 -9.01 -12.93 12.67
CA GLY A 120 -8.59 -13.86 13.72
C GLY A 120 -7.85 -15.12 13.25
N VAL A 121 -7.70 -15.35 11.94
CA VAL A 121 -7.10 -16.59 11.41
C VAL A 121 -5.58 -16.56 11.29
N LEU A 122 -4.90 -15.49 11.72
CA LEU A 122 -3.43 -15.37 11.62
C LEU A 122 -2.66 -16.49 12.29
N HIS A 123 -3.22 -17.11 13.33
CA HIS A 123 -2.64 -18.28 14.00
C HIS A 123 -2.46 -19.49 13.07
N SER A 124 -3.12 -19.50 11.90
CA SER A 124 -2.99 -20.54 10.88
C SER A 124 -1.83 -20.31 9.90
N ILE A 125 -1.14 -19.17 9.95
CA ILE A 125 0.06 -18.92 9.13
C ILE A 125 1.17 -19.88 9.57
N GLN A 126 1.57 -20.78 8.66
CA GLN A 126 2.60 -21.79 8.92
C GLN A 126 4.01 -21.32 8.55
N ALA A 127 4.11 -20.37 7.63
CA ALA A 127 5.41 -19.90 7.13
C ALA A 127 6.15 -19.11 8.22
N PRO A 128 7.48 -19.29 8.36
CA PRO A 128 8.30 -18.42 9.19
C PRO A 128 8.07 -16.95 8.81
N THR A 129 7.72 -16.14 9.81
CA THR A 129 7.30 -14.75 9.61
C THR A 129 8.25 -13.80 10.31
N LEU A 130 8.79 -12.84 9.56
CA LEU A 130 9.52 -11.68 10.06
C LEU A 130 8.59 -10.46 10.08
N VAL A 131 8.55 -9.75 11.20
CA VAL A 131 7.76 -8.52 11.42
C VAL A 131 8.69 -7.41 11.88
#